data_AF-V3ZLJ3-F1
#
_entry.id   AF-V3ZLJ3-F1
#
_cell.length_a   1.000
_cell.length_b   1.000
_cell.length_c   1.000
_cell.angle_alpha   90.00
_cell.angle_beta   90.00
_cell.angle_gamma   90.00
#
_symmetry.space_group_name_H-M   'P 1'
#
loop_
_entity.id
_entity.type
_entity.pdbx_description
1 polymer ?
#
loop_
_entity_poly.entity_id
_entity_poly.type
_entity_poly.pdbx_seq_one_letter_code
_entity_poly.pdbx_strand_id
1 'polypeptide(L)'
;MYWFIFLFQNKFNIVSLAFRTDKYTLDKRLEIQERARDISEQNVDQELYGLREAVDLLNHLCTDGQIRDVISKIKNHIDVLEQCAARVSSRAEVLGAVQQERRMCRAMEVMIAHVDNQKRLYEKDHSELEEARFDFKFFLSNFYVSLV
;
A
#
# COMPACT_ATOMS: atom_id res chain seq x y z
N MET A 1 21.56 0.23 -26.16
CA MET A 1 20.70 -0.80 -25.54
C MET A 1 21.24 -1.29 -24.19
N TYR A 2 22.46 -1.81 -24.10
CA TYR A 2 23.07 -2.32 -22.85
C TYR A 2 23.12 -1.31 -21.69
N TRP A 3 23.43 -0.05 -21.97
CA TRP A 3 23.52 1.00 -20.94
C TRP A 3 22.16 1.28 -20.28
N PHE A 4 21.07 1.23 -21.06
CA PHE A 4 19.71 1.39 -20.56
C PHE A 4 19.29 0.21 -19.68
N ILE A 5 19.64 -1.03 -20.08
CA ILE A 5 19.38 -2.24 -19.31
C ILE A 5 20.13 -2.21 -17.97
N PHE A 6 21.42 -1.85 -17.98
CA PHE A 6 22.22 -1.73 -16.76
C PHE A 6 21.67 -0.67 -15.80
N LEU A 7 21.27 0.49 -16.32
CA LEU A 7 20.68 1.56 -15.53
C LEU A 7 19.34 1.14 -14.91
N PHE A 8 18.49 0.43 -15.66
CA PHE A 8 17.23 -0.10 -15.14
C PHE A 8 17.46 -1.12 -14.02
N GLN A 9 18.39 -2.04 -14.21
CA GLN A 9 18.69 -3.08 -13.21
C GLN A 9 19.24 -2.51 -11.90
N ASN A 10 20.14 -1.53 -11.98
CA ASN A 10 20.63 -0.85 -10.78
C ASN A 10 19.52 -0.12 -10.02
N LYS A 11 18.64 0.59 -10.72
CA LYS A 11 17.48 1.25 -10.10
C LYS A 11 16.54 0.25 -9.44
N PHE A 12 16.22 -0.85 -10.13
CA PHE A 12 15.38 -1.90 -9.57
C PHE A 12 15.99 -2.50 -8.29
N ASN A 13 17.30 -2.79 -8.29
CA ASN A 13 17.98 -3.35 -7.13
C ASN A 13 17.93 -2.39 -5.93
N ILE A 14 18.24 -1.11 -6.13
CA ILE A 14 18.19 -0.10 -5.05
C ILE A 14 16.78 -0.01 -4.47
N VAL A 15 15.76 0.09 -5.32
CA VAL A 15 14.36 0.17 -4.88
C VAL A 15 13.93 -1.11 -4.17
N SER A 16 14.34 -2.28 -4.66
CA SER A 16 14.01 -3.58 -4.05
C SER A 16 14.58 -3.72 -2.65
N LEU A 17 15.80 -3.21 -2.43
CA LEU A 17 16.47 -3.26 -1.14
C LEU A 17 15.81 -2.29 -0.15
N ALA A 18 15.47 -1.08 -0.60
CA ALA A 18 14.75 -0.10 0.21
C ALA A 18 13.42 -0.67 0.71
N PHE A 19 12.57 -1.19 -0.18
CA PHE A 19 11.29 -1.80 0.21
C PHE A 19 11.45 -3.02 1.13
N ARG A 20 12.47 -3.87 0.92
CA ARG A 20 12.76 -4.99 1.83
C ARG A 20 13.15 -4.53 3.23
N THR A 21 13.89 -3.44 3.32
CA THR A 21 14.33 -2.86 4.60
C THR A 21 13.16 -2.22 5.34
N ASP A 22 12.36 -1.41 4.62
CA ASP A 22 11.21 -0.70 5.19
C ASP A 22 10.12 -1.66 5.67
N LYS A 23 9.92 -2.79 4.96
CA LYS A 23 8.94 -3.82 5.29
C LYS A 23 8.99 -4.26 6.75
N TYR A 24 10.19 -4.35 7.34
CA TYR A 24 10.34 -4.81 8.73
C TYR A 24 9.62 -3.91 9.75
N THR A 25 9.53 -2.61 9.46
CA THR A 25 8.88 -1.63 10.35
C THR A 25 7.46 -1.26 9.91
N LEU A 26 7.10 -1.61 8.67
CA LEU A 26 5.86 -1.22 8.02
C LEU A 26 4.62 -1.67 8.80
N ASP A 27 4.56 -2.93 9.22
CA ASP A 27 3.42 -3.47 9.97
C ASP A 27 3.20 -2.73 11.29
N LYS A 28 4.30 -2.38 11.98
CA LYS A 28 4.21 -1.62 13.23
C LYS A 28 3.73 -0.19 12.99
N ARG A 29 4.20 0.45 11.93
CA ARG A 29 3.79 1.81 11.55
C ARG A 29 2.31 1.85 11.15
N LEU A 30 1.82 0.82 10.45
CA LEU A 30 0.39 0.67 10.12
C LEU A 30 -0.45 0.55 11.39
N GLU A 31 -0.07 -0.34 12.30
CA GLU A 31 -0.80 -0.53 13.56
C GLU A 31 -0.87 0.78 14.38
N ILE A 32 0.24 1.52 14.46
CA ILE A 32 0.26 2.81 15.17
C ILE A 32 -0.67 3.82 14.48
N GLN A 33 -0.66 3.88 13.15
CA GLN A 33 -1.52 4.79 12.39
C GLN A 33 -3.01 4.43 12.57
N GLU A 34 -3.36 3.14 12.50
CA GLU A 34 -4.72 2.65 12.71
C GLU A 34 -5.22 3.01 14.10
N ARG A 35 -4.43 2.73 15.15
CA ARG A 35 -4.79 3.10 16.52
C ARG A 35 -4.94 4.61 16.71
N ALA A 36 -4.05 5.41 16.11
CA ALA A 36 -4.15 6.86 16.21
C ALA A 36 -5.42 7.40 15.55
N ARG A 37 -5.83 6.81 14.41
CA ARG A 37 -7.11 7.11 13.77
C ARG A 37 -8.28 6.71 14.67
N ASP A 38 -8.29 5.49 15.18
CA ASP A 38 -9.41 4.98 16.00
C ASP A 38 -9.63 5.86 17.24
N ILE A 39 -8.54 6.29 17.89
CA ILE A 39 -8.60 7.24 19.02
C ILE A 39 -9.16 8.59 18.56
N SER A 40 -8.74 9.09 17.39
CA SER A 40 -9.24 10.36 16.86
C SER A 40 -10.74 10.29 16.52
N GLU A 41 -11.22 9.18 15.97
CA GLU A 41 -12.64 8.95 15.67
C GLU A 41 -13.46 8.89 16.97
N GLN A 42 -13.01 8.09 17.94
CA GLN A 42 -13.67 7.99 19.25
C GLN A 42 -13.75 9.35 19.97
N ASN A 43 -12.68 10.14 19.92
CA ASN A 43 -12.68 11.48 20.51
C ASN A 43 -13.68 12.40 19.82
N VAL A 44 -13.74 12.37 18.48
CA VAL A 44 -14.73 13.17 17.73
C VAL A 44 -16.15 12.75 18.09
N ASP A 45 -16.43 11.45 18.13
CA ASP A 45 -17.76 10.94 18.48
C ASP A 45 -18.18 11.38 19.89
N GLN A 46 -17.24 11.33 20.85
CA GLN A 46 -17.49 11.74 22.22
C GLN A 46 -17.74 13.26 22.35
N GLU A 47 -16.97 14.09 21.64
CA GLU A 47 -17.18 15.54 21.60
C GLU A 47 -18.51 15.91 20.92
N LEU A 48 -18.86 15.24 19.82
CA LEU A 48 -20.15 15.43 19.13
C LEU A 48 -21.32 15.03 20.03
N TYR A 49 -21.19 13.94 20.77
CA TYR A 49 -22.19 13.52 21.75
C TYR A 49 -22.38 14.58 22.84
N GLY A 50 -21.29 15.08 23.43
CA GLY A 50 -21.35 16.15 24.45
C GLY A 50 -21.95 17.45 23.90
N LEU A 51 -21.64 17.82 22.66
CA LEU A 51 -22.24 18.96 21.97
C LEU A 51 -23.76 18.78 21.80
N ARG A 52 -24.22 17.58 21.41
CA ARG A 52 -25.65 17.27 21.29
C ARG A 52 -26.36 17.43 22.63
N GLU A 53 -25.82 16.86 23.71
CA GLU A 53 -26.39 17.00 25.05
C GLU A 53 -26.48 18.45 25.52
N ALA A 54 -25.42 19.25 25.31
CA ALA A 54 -25.40 20.65 25.69
C ALA A 54 -26.44 21.48 24.90
N VAL A 55 -26.59 21.20 23.59
CA VAL A 55 -27.56 21.88 22.73
C VAL A 55 -29.00 21.46 23.08
N ASP A 56 -29.22 20.20 23.46
CA ASP A 56 -30.52 19.73 23.94
C ASP A 56 -30.90 20.38 25.28
N LEU A 57 -29.96 20.50 26.22
CA LEU A 57 -30.17 21.24 27.46
C LEU A 57 -30.56 22.71 27.17
N LEU A 58 -29.82 23.37 26.28
CA LEU A 58 -30.11 24.75 25.87
C LEU A 58 -31.53 24.86 25.28
N ASN A 59 -31.92 23.91 24.44
CA ASN A 59 -33.24 23.87 23.82
C ASN A 59 -34.38 23.76 24.85
N HIS A 60 -34.16 23.02 25.94
CA HIS A 60 -35.13 22.91 27.02
C HIS A 60 -35.26 24.19 27.86
N LEU A 61 -34.16 24.94 28.02
CA LEU A 61 -34.15 26.19 28.79
C LEU A 61 -34.68 27.39 27.99
N CYS A 62 -34.66 27.32 26.66
CA CYS A 62 -35.08 28.42 25.80
C CYS A 62 -36.59 28.40 25.49
N THR A 63 -37.25 29.51 25.78
CA THR A 63 -38.67 29.79 25.46
C THR A 63 -38.85 30.71 24.24
N ASP A 64 -37.81 31.44 23.83
CA ASP A 64 -37.83 32.31 22.64
C ASP A 64 -37.74 31.50 21.35
N GLY A 65 -38.66 31.76 20.42
CA GLY A 65 -38.71 31.14 19.10
C GLY A 65 -37.47 31.44 18.24
N GLN A 66 -36.92 32.65 18.30
CA GLN A 66 -35.72 32.99 17.51
C GLN A 66 -34.48 32.21 17.99
N ILE A 67 -34.36 32.00 19.30
CA ILE A 67 -33.27 31.22 19.88
C ILE A 67 -33.41 29.74 19.48
N ARG A 68 -34.64 29.20 19.48
CA ARG A 68 -34.90 27.83 19.02
C ARG A 68 -34.54 27.61 17.55
N ASP A 69 -34.74 28.61 16.68
CA ASP A 69 -34.31 28.53 15.28
C ASP A 69 -32.78 28.46 15.15
N VAL A 70 -32.06 29.22 15.97
CA VAL A 70 -30.58 29.15 16.03
C VAL A 70 -30.12 27.79 16.54
N ILE A 71 -30.76 27.25 17.58
CA ILE A 71 -30.49 25.91 18.11
C ILE A 71 -30.69 24.83 17.04
N SER A 72 -31.78 24.91 16.27
CA SER A 72 -32.03 23.98 15.17
C SER A 72 -30.93 24.03 14.12
N LYS A 73 -30.43 25.23 13.78
CA LYS A 73 -29.27 25.37 12.88
C LYS A 73 -28.01 24.75 13.45
N ILE A 74 -27.75 24.91 14.74
CA ILE A 74 -26.59 24.30 15.42
C ILE A 74 -26.67 22.77 15.34
N LYS A 75 -27.84 22.18 15.61
CA LYS A 75 -28.05 20.72 15.46
C LYS A 75 -27.74 20.24 14.05
N ASN A 76 -28.24 20.94 13.04
CA ASN A 76 -27.94 20.62 11.64
C ASN A 76 -26.43 20.71 11.34
N HIS A 77 -25.73 21.70 11.92
CA HIS A 77 -24.27 21.82 11.75
C HIS A 77 -23.50 20.68 12.43
N ILE A 78 -23.96 20.19 13.58
CA ILE A 78 -23.38 19.02 14.25
C ILE A 78 -23.53 17.78 13.36
N ASP A 79 -24.69 17.56 12.75
CA ASP A 79 -24.90 16.41 11.85
C ASP A 79 -24.03 16.49 10.59
N VAL A 80 -23.88 17.69 10.03
CA VAL A 80 -22.95 17.92 8.91
C VAL A 80 -21.50 17.68 9.34
N LEU A 81 -21.13 18.09 10.56
CA LEU A 81 -19.78 17.91 11.10
C LEU A 81 -19.44 16.44 11.29
N GLU A 82 -20.36 15.64 11.84
CA GLU A 82 -20.24 14.18 11.99
C GLU A 82 -19.98 13.51 10.63
N GLN A 83 -20.79 13.83 9.63
CA GLN A 83 -20.61 13.30 8.27
C GLN A 83 -19.28 13.73 7.64
N CYS A 84 -18.89 14.99 7.83
CA CYS A 84 -17.61 15.50 7.33
C CYS A 84 -16.43 14.80 8.00
N ALA A 85 -16.46 14.63 9.31
CA ALA A 85 -15.41 13.96 10.07
C ALA A 85 -15.22 12.51 9.63
N ALA A 86 -16.32 11.74 9.51
CA ALA A 86 -16.30 10.38 9.01
C ALA A 86 -15.72 10.28 7.58
N ARG A 87 -16.11 11.20 6.69
CA ARG A 87 -15.60 11.26 5.32
C ARG A 87 -14.10 11.59 5.28
N VAL A 88 -13.64 12.54 6.10
CA VAL A 88 -12.22 12.91 6.17
C VAL A 88 -11.41 11.74 6.69
N SER A 89 -11.85 11.07 7.75
CA SER A 89 -11.14 9.92 8.32
C SER A 89 -11.01 8.77 7.31
N SER A 90 -12.10 8.40 6.65
CA SER A 90 -12.11 7.36 5.61
C SER A 90 -11.18 7.69 4.43
N ARG A 91 -11.15 8.95 4.00
CA ARG A 91 -10.25 9.40 2.92
C ARG A 91 -8.79 9.42 3.36
N ALA A 92 -8.51 9.85 4.59
CA ALA A 92 -7.18 9.86 5.17
C ALA A 92 -6.60 8.45 5.31
N GLU A 93 -7.41 7.44 5.59
CA GLU A 93 -7.00 6.03 5.59
C GLU A 93 -6.55 5.56 4.20
N VAL A 94 -7.41 5.71 3.18
CA VAL A 94 -7.15 5.21 1.82
C VAL A 94 -5.96 5.93 1.17
N LEU A 95 -5.77 7.20 1.49
CA LEU A 95 -4.68 8.03 0.97
C LEU A 95 -3.48 8.13 1.93
N GLY A 96 -3.50 7.39 3.04
CA GLY A 96 -2.46 7.43 4.05
C GLY A 96 -1.11 7.01 3.48
N ALA A 97 -0.05 7.77 3.78
CA ALA A 97 1.29 7.51 3.27
C ALA A 97 1.76 6.08 3.59
N VAL A 98 1.54 5.61 4.82
CA VAL A 98 1.91 4.25 5.26
C VAL A 98 1.07 3.18 4.55
N GLN A 99 -0.20 3.45 4.28
CA GLN A 99 -1.07 2.53 3.53
C GLN A 99 -0.65 2.42 2.06
N GLN A 100 -0.21 3.54 1.45
CA GLN A 100 0.37 3.53 0.10
C GLN A 100 1.71 2.80 0.06
N GLU A 101 2.56 3.03 1.07
CA GLU A 101 3.82 2.29 1.24
C GLU A 101 3.57 0.78 1.32
N ARG A 102 2.55 0.35 2.08
CA ARG A 102 2.12 -1.07 2.13
C ARG A 102 1.73 -1.62 0.77
N ARG A 103 0.93 -0.86 0.00
CA ARG A 103 0.51 -1.26 -1.35
C ARG A 103 1.70 -1.38 -2.29
N MET A 104 2.64 -0.44 -2.23
CA MET A 104 3.86 -0.45 -3.04
C MET A 104 4.79 -1.60 -2.64
N CYS A 105 4.96 -1.86 -1.34
CA CYS A 105 5.76 -2.98 -0.85
C CYS A 105 5.22 -4.31 -1.38
N ARG A 106 3.90 -4.53 -1.33
CA ARG A 106 3.28 -5.76 -1.86
C ARG A 106 3.44 -5.89 -3.38
N ALA A 107 3.28 -4.79 -4.12
CA ALA A 107 3.52 -4.80 -5.57
C ALA A 107 4.99 -5.13 -5.89
N MET A 108 5.93 -4.58 -5.11
CA MET A 108 7.36 -4.83 -5.28
C MET A 108 7.73 -6.28 -5.02
N GLU A 109 7.13 -6.93 -4.02
CA GLU A 109 7.32 -8.36 -3.76
C GLU A 109 6.95 -9.23 -4.96
N VAL A 110 5.81 -8.93 -5.60
CA VAL A 110 5.37 -9.63 -6.82
C VAL A 110 6.37 -9.41 -7.96
N MET A 111 6.87 -8.18 -8.12
CA MET A 111 7.88 -7.88 -9.14
C MET A 111 9.20 -8.61 -8.88
N ILE A 112 9.67 -8.65 -7.63
CA ILE A 112 10.87 -9.40 -7.24
C ILE A 112 10.69 -10.89 -7.53
N ALA A 113 9.56 -11.48 -7.13
CA ALA A 113 9.26 -12.88 -7.41
C ALA A 113 9.22 -13.16 -8.92
N HIS A 114 8.68 -12.24 -9.72
CA HIS A 114 8.69 -12.35 -11.17
C HIS A 114 10.12 -12.34 -11.73
N VAL A 115 10.95 -11.38 -11.32
CA VAL A 115 12.35 -11.29 -11.76
C VAL A 115 13.14 -12.54 -11.39
N ASP A 116 12.95 -13.06 -10.17
CA ASP A 116 13.64 -14.27 -9.73
C ASP A 116 13.18 -15.51 -10.50
N ASN A 117 11.89 -15.58 -10.88
CA ASN A 117 11.39 -16.64 -11.76
C ASN A 117 12.00 -16.55 -13.17
N GLN A 118 12.10 -15.35 -13.75
CA GLN A 118 12.72 -15.15 -15.07
C GLN A 118 14.19 -15.57 -15.07
N LYS A 119 14.94 -15.24 -14.01
CA LYS A 119 16.35 -15.68 -13.88
C LYS A 119 16.46 -17.20 -13.86
N ARG A 120 15.60 -17.89 -13.10
CA ARG A 120 15.58 -19.35 -13.05
C ARG A 120 15.25 -19.98 -14.39
N LEU A 121 14.28 -19.43 -15.13
CA LEU A 121 13.95 -19.90 -16.47
C LEU A 121 15.12 -19.70 -17.45
N TYR A 122 15.75 -18.52 -17.43
CA TYR A 122 16.92 -18.24 -18.24
C TYR A 122 18.08 -19.20 -17.95
N GLU A 123 18.39 -19.45 -16.68
CA GLU A 123 19.44 -20.40 -16.28
C GLU A 123 19.14 -21.82 -16.77
N LYS A 124 17.88 -22.24 -16.69
CA LYS A 124 17.42 -23.53 -17.20
C LYS A 124 17.58 -23.62 -18.71
N ASP A 125 17.01 -22.68 -19.47
CA ASP A 125 17.09 -22.67 -20.93
C ASP A 125 18.55 -22.60 -21.40
N HIS A 126 19.39 -21.84 -20.70
CA HIS A 126 20.82 -21.77 -20.99
C HIS A 126 21.51 -23.12 -20.76
N SER A 127 21.20 -23.83 -19.67
CA SER A 127 21.76 -25.16 -19.41
C SER A 127 21.34 -26.20 -20.47
N GLU A 128 20.09 -26.19 -20.92
CA GLU A 128 19.58 -27.09 -21.96
C GLU A 128 20.25 -26.82 -23.32
N LEU A 129 20.46 -25.55 -23.67
CA LEU A 129 21.17 -25.15 -24.89
C LEU A 129 22.64 -25.58 -24.86
N GLU A 130 23.30 -25.46 -23.71
CA GLU A 130 24.67 -25.90 -23.52
C GLU A 130 24.80 -27.41 -23.66
N GLU A 131 23.90 -28.19 -23.06
CA GLU A 131 23.83 -29.65 -23.17
C GLU A 131 23.63 -30.09 -24.63
N ALA A 132 22.64 -29.51 -25.33
CA ALA A 132 22.41 -29.81 -26.75
C ALA A 132 23.62 -29.48 -27.63
N ARG A 133 24.37 -28.42 -27.29
CA ARG A 133 25.62 -28.06 -27.99
C ARG A 133 26.73 -29.08 -27.72
N PHE A 134 26.84 -29.60 -26.50
CA PHE A 134 27.78 -30.66 -26.16
C PHE A 134 27.47 -31.96 -26.91
N ASP A 135 26.20 -32.38 -26.91
CA ASP A 135 25.75 -33.57 -27.62
C ASP A 135 26.03 -33.48 -29.12
N PHE A 136 25.75 -32.32 -29.73
CA PHE A 136 26.02 -32.10 -31.15
C PHE A 136 27.52 -32.17 -31.46
N LYS A 137 28.37 -31.56 -30.62
CA LYS A 137 29.83 -31.66 -30.78
C LYS A 137 30.33 -33.10 -30.62
N PHE A 138 29.80 -33.84 -29.65
CA PHE A 138 30.15 -35.24 -29.43
C PHE A 138 29.74 -36.10 -30.63
N PHE A 139 28.53 -35.89 -31.16
CA PHE A 139 28.05 -36.57 -32.35
C PHE A 139 28.95 -36.30 -33.57
N LEU A 140 29.29 -35.03 -33.85
CA LEU A 140 30.19 -34.67 -34.95
C LEU A 140 31.57 -35.31 -34.81
N SER A 141 32.12 -35.35 -33.60
CA SER A 141 33.41 -36.00 -33.34
C SER A 141 33.37 -37.51 -33.65
N ASN A 142 32.33 -38.22 -33.18
CA ASN A 142 32.20 -39.66 -33.42
C ASN A 142 31.87 -39.99 -34.89
N PHE A 143 31.07 -39.15 -35.55
CA PHE A 143 30.77 -39.30 -36.96
C PHE A 143 32.02 -39.11 -37.83
N TYR A 144 32.85 -38.11 -37.54
CA TYR A 144 34.11 -37.88 -38.24
C TYR A 144 35.10 -39.04 -38.04
N VAL A 145 35.20 -39.57 -36.82
CA VAL A 145 36.04 -40.76 -36.52
C VAL A 145 35.53 -42.02 -37.21
N SER A 146 34.23 -42.15 -37.46
CA SER A 146 33.67 -43.31 -38.18
C SER A 146 33.80 -43.22 -39.71
N LEU A 147 34.14 -42.04 -40.24
CA LEU A 147 34.28 -41.77 -41.67
C LEU A 147 35.74 -41.80 -42.16
N VAL A 148 36.71 -41.85 -41.25
CA VAL A 148 38.16 -41.98 -41.49
C VAL A 148 38.59 -43.40 -41.15
#